data_AF-A0A9D7QD06-F1
#
_entry.id   AF-A0A9D7QD06-F1
#
_cell.length_a   1.000
_cell.length_b   1.000
_cell.length_c   1.000
_cell.angle_alpha   90.00
_cell.angle_beta   90.00
_cell.angle_gamma   90.00
#
_symmetry.space_group_name_H-M   'P 1'
#
loop_
_entity.id
_entity.type
_entity.pdbx_description
1 polymer ?
#
loop_
_entity_poly.entity_id
_entity_poly.type
_entity_poly.pdbx_seq_one_letter_code
_entity_poly.pdbx_strand_id
1 'polypeptide(L)'
;MMDDKTLLLKAARAAGYGLNARGQSLRETEMPNEPALWLTHATWWNPLTDSGQALDLAVTLEMDIGQMLTEGCVTVTGVAFDGEALAHDVPWGTDPTAATRRAIVLVAADMAN
;
A
#
# COMPACT_ATOMS: atom_id res chain seq x y z
N MET A 1 -0.20 -12.43 9.95
CA MET A 1 0.10 -11.02 9.67
C MET A 1 1.21 -11.00 8.63
N MET A 2 0.96 -10.38 7.48
CA MET A 2 1.97 -10.20 6.44
C MET A 2 2.96 -9.13 6.90
N ASP A 3 4.26 -9.32 6.65
CA ASP A 3 5.25 -8.28 6.92
C ASP A 3 5.11 -7.12 5.92
N ASP A 4 5.59 -5.94 6.30
CA ASP A 4 5.39 -4.72 5.51
C ASP A 4 6.06 -4.80 4.13
N LYS A 5 7.19 -5.51 3.98
CA LYS A 5 7.85 -5.67 2.67
C LYS A 5 7.00 -6.52 1.74
N THR A 6 6.51 -7.67 2.21
CA THR A 6 5.66 -8.53 1.38
C THR A 6 4.35 -7.83 1.02
N LEU A 7 3.81 -7.04 1.95
CA LEU A 7 2.63 -6.21 1.72
C LEU A 7 2.88 -5.18 0.61
N LEU A 8 3.99 -4.45 0.67
CA LEU A 8 4.38 -3.48 -0.35
C LEU A 8 4.65 -4.11 -1.72
N LEU A 9 5.27 -5.29 -1.77
CA LEU A 9 5.51 -6.01 -3.03
C LEU A 9 4.20 -6.39 -3.74
N LYS A 10 3.18 -6.80 -2.98
CA LYS A 10 1.85 -7.07 -3.55
C LYS A 10 1.17 -5.79 -4.04
N ALA A 11 1.18 -4.74 -3.24
CA ALA A 11 0.60 -3.45 -3.63
C ALA A 11 1.25 -2.89 -4.92
N ALA A 12 2.58 -2.94 -5.02
CA ALA A 12 3.31 -2.55 -6.22
C ALA A 12 2.92 -3.41 -7.43
N ARG A 13 2.71 -4.72 -7.25
CA ARG A 13 2.26 -5.63 -8.31
C ARG A 13 0.87 -5.27 -8.81
N ALA A 14 -0.09 -5.00 -7.93
CA ALA A 14 -1.44 -4.58 -8.33
C ALA A 14 -1.39 -3.33 -9.20
N ALA A 15 -0.55 -2.35 -8.82
CA ALA A 15 -0.37 -1.11 -9.59
C ALA A 15 0.46 -1.28 -10.88
N GLY A 16 0.91 -2.50 -11.20
CA GLY A 16 1.74 -2.76 -12.38
C GLY A 16 3.17 -2.21 -12.27
N TYR A 17 3.64 -1.90 -11.05
CA TYR A 17 4.97 -1.34 -10.84
C TYR A 17 6.07 -2.41 -10.89
N GLY A 18 7.09 -2.16 -11.71
CA GLY A 18 8.25 -3.04 -11.82
C GLY A 18 9.26 -2.83 -10.69
N LEU A 19 9.77 -3.92 -10.11
CA LEU A 19 10.85 -3.88 -9.13
C LEU A 19 12.22 -3.75 -9.83
N ASN A 20 13.03 -2.79 -9.42
CA ASN A 20 14.43 -2.72 -9.81
C ASN A 20 15.26 -3.66 -8.92
N ALA A 21 15.40 -4.92 -9.33
CA ALA A 21 16.04 -5.96 -8.53
C ALA A 21 17.46 -5.59 -8.05
N ARG A 22 18.28 -4.99 -8.93
CA ARG A 22 19.64 -4.56 -8.57
C ARG A 22 19.62 -3.46 -7.51
N GLY A 23 18.80 -2.43 -7.70
CA GLY A 23 18.64 -1.35 -6.73
C GLY A 23 18.09 -1.87 -5.39
N GLN A 24 17.10 -2.74 -5.46
CA GLN A 24 16.50 -3.36 -4.28
C GLN A 24 17.53 -4.15 -3.47
N SER A 25 18.36 -4.99 -4.10
CA SER A 25 19.40 -5.75 -3.39
C SER A 25 20.45 -4.86 -2.72
N LEU A 26 20.83 -3.74 -3.34
CA LEU A 26 21.75 -2.77 -2.74
C LEU A 26 21.11 -2.13 -1.50
N ARG A 27 19.86 -1.67 -1.63
CA ARG A 27 19.09 -1.10 -0.51
C ARG A 27 18.98 -2.04 0.67
N GLU A 28 18.65 -3.31 0.42
CA GLU A 28 18.52 -4.31 1.49
C GLU A 28 19.84 -4.61 2.20
N THR A 29 20.97 -4.43 1.52
CA THR A 29 22.30 -4.56 2.13
C THR A 29 22.61 -3.36 3.02
N GLU A 30 22.27 -2.15 2.58
CA GLU A 30 22.55 -0.91 3.33
C GLU A 30 21.55 -0.64 4.46
N MET A 31 20.28 -1.00 4.26
CA MET A 31 19.14 -0.70 5.13
C MET A 31 18.21 -1.92 5.28
N PRO A 32 18.65 -3.01 5.93
CA PRO A 32 17.94 -4.30 5.94
C PRO A 32 16.56 -4.28 6.61
N ASN A 33 16.27 -3.25 7.43
CA ASN A 33 15.02 -3.14 8.18
C ASN A 33 14.06 -2.08 7.62
N GLU A 34 14.40 -1.42 6.50
CA GLU A 34 13.55 -0.41 5.88
C GLU A 34 12.66 -1.08 4.82
N PRO A 35 11.32 -1.09 4.97
CA PRO A 35 10.43 -1.82 4.07
C PRO A 35 10.25 -1.17 2.68
N ALA A 36 10.94 -0.07 2.37
CA ALA A 36 10.82 0.64 1.09
C ALA A 36 11.27 -0.19 -0.13
N LEU A 37 10.56 -0.02 -1.24
CA LEU A 37 10.88 -0.63 -2.52
C LEU A 37 11.66 0.32 -3.43
N TRP A 38 12.59 -0.25 -4.17
CA TRP A 38 13.23 0.36 -5.32
C TRP A 38 12.50 -0.11 -6.58
N LEU A 39 11.60 0.73 -7.08
CA LEU A 39 10.84 0.51 -8.30
C LEU A 39 11.60 1.06 -9.53
N THR A 40 11.15 0.72 -10.73
CA THR A 40 11.74 1.24 -11.98
C THR A 40 11.62 2.77 -12.11
N HIS A 41 10.59 3.37 -11.51
CA HIS A 41 10.30 4.80 -11.58
C HIS A 41 10.53 5.56 -10.25
N ALA A 42 10.83 4.85 -9.15
CA ALA A 42 11.02 5.45 -7.84
C ALA A 42 12.09 4.67 -7.05
N THR A 43 13.07 5.37 -6.48
CA THR A 43 14.13 4.73 -5.71
C THR A 43 13.72 4.45 -4.26
N TRP A 44 12.74 5.18 -3.74
CA TRP A 44 12.21 5.08 -2.37
C TRP A 44 10.68 5.07 -2.40
N TRP A 45 10.09 3.90 -2.61
CA TRP A 45 8.63 3.72 -2.61
C TRP A 45 8.17 3.02 -1.33
N ASN A 46 7.50 3.75 -0.46
CA ASN A 46 6.92 3.28 0.80
C ASN A 46 5.61 4.04 1.10
N PRO A 47 4.49 3.68 0.47
CA PRO A 47 3.18 4.26 0.77
C PRO A 47 2.70 4.04 2.21
N LEU A 48 3.33 3.18 3.03
CA LEU A 48 2.99 3.06 4.46
C LEU A 48 3.45 4.28 5.27
N THR A 49 4.45 5.01 4.79
CA THR A 49 5.02 6.20 5.46
C THR A 49 4.91 7.47 4.64
N ASP A 50 4.68 7.38 3.33
CA ASP A 50 4.49 8.52 2.42
C ASP A 50 3.03 8.64 1.96
N SER A 51 2.37 9.73 2.35
CA SER A 51 0.96 9.98 2.00
C SER A 51 0.75 10.29 0.51
N GLY A 52 1.73 10.88 -0.17
CA GLY A 52 1.64 11.17 -1.60
C GLY A 52 1.65 9.88 -2.42
N GLN A 53 2.53 8.94 -2.06
CA GLN A 53 2.59 7.63 -2.70
C GLN A 53 1.36 6.77 -2.39
N ALA A 54 0.80 6.88 -1.18
CA ALA A 54 -0.44 6.19 -0.84
C ALA A 54 -1.62 6.72 -1.67
N LEU A 55 -1.76 8.04 -1.80
CA LEU A 55 -2.83 8.61 -2.62
C LEU A 55 -2.64 8.28 -4.12
N ASP A 56 -1.42 8.37 -4.62
CA ASP A 56 -1.09 7.97 -6.01
C ASP A 56 -1.46 6.50 -6.27
N LEU A 57 -1.16 5.60 -5.33
CA LEU A 57 -1.54 4.19 -5.39
C LEU A 57 -3.06 4.01 -5.41
N ALA A 58 -3.79 4.70 -4.53
CA ALA A 58 -5.25 4.63 -4.49
C ALA A 58 -5.90 5.12 -5.79
N VAL A 59 -5.38 6.21 -6.36
CA VAL A 59 -5.85 6.75 -7.65
C VAL A 59 -5.54 5.78 -8.79
N THR A 60 -4.32 5.25 -8.83
CA THR A 60 -3.87 4.29 -9.87
C THR A 60 -4.74 3.03 -9.90
N LEU A 61 -5.22 2.61 -8.73
CA LEU A 61 -6.04 1.42 -8.56
C LEU A 61 -7.54 1.71 -8.43
N GLU A 62 -7.97 2.95 -8.69
CA GLU A 62 -9.38 3.37 -8.68
C GLU A 62 -10.13 3.00 -7.38
N MET A 63 -9.46 3.19 -6.23
CA MET A 63 -10.03 2.87 -4.92
C MET A 63 -10.94 3.97 -4.39
N ASP A 64 -11.98 3.55 -3.65
CA ASP A 64 -12.80 4.44 -2.84
C ASP A 64 -12.26 4.50 -1.40
N ILE A 65 -12.14 5.73 -0.86
CA ILE A 65 -11.65 5.97 0.51
C ILE A 65 -12.76 6.67 1.31
N GLY A 66 -13.33 5.97 2.28
CA GLY A 66 -14.35 6.48 3.20
C GLY A 66 -13.80 6.74 4.59
N GLN A 67 -13.98 7.97 5.11
CA GLN A 67 -13.70 8.29 6.51
C GLN A 67 -14.95 8.05 7.35
N MET A 68 -14.92 7.03 8.19
CA MET A 68 -16.07 6.58 8.99
C MET A 68 -15.99 7.21 10.38
N LEU A 69 -16.39 8.48 10.46
CA LEU A 69 -16.23 9.31 11.67
C LEU A 69 -16.93 8.74 12.91
N THR A 70 -18.10 8.13 12.71
CA THR A 70 -18.89 7.53 13.79
C THR A 70 -18.26 6.23 14.31
N GLU A 71 -17.61 5.48 13.43
CA GLU A 71 -16.96 4.19 13.71
C GLU A 71 -15.50 4.36 14.15
N GLY A 72 -14.89 5.52 13.91
CA GLY A 72 -13.51 5.81 14.28
C GLY A 72 -12.50 5.06 13.42
N CYS A 73 -12.83 4.81 12.16
CA CYS A 73 -11.99 4.08 11.21
C CYS A 73 -11.99 4.73 9.82
N VAL A 74 -11.12 4.21 8.98
CA VAL A 74 -11.13 4.43 7.53
C VAL A 74 -11.46 3.11 6.86
N THR A 75 -12.38 3.17 5.91
CA THR A 75 -12.71 2.05 5.02
C THR A 75 -12.12 2.37 3.66
N VAL A 76 -11.34 1.46 3.11
CA VAL A 76 -10.92 1.52 1.71
C VAL A 76 -11.52 0.34 0.99
N THR A 77 -12.07 0.59 -0.20
CA THR A 77 -12.62 -0.44 -1.07
C THR A 77 -12.02 -0.39 -2.46
N GLY A 78 -11.91 -1.55 -3.09
CA GLY A 78 -11.43 -1.72 -4.46
C GLY A 78 -12.11 -2.91 -5.13
N VAL A 79 -11.83 -3.11 -6.42
CA VAL A 79 -12.39 -4.23 -7.19
C VAL A 79 -11.25 -5.06 -7.75
N ALA A 80 -11.22 -6.35 -7.41
CA ALA A 80 -10.25 -7.30 -7.94
C ALA A 80 -10.46 -7.54 -9.45
N PHE A 81 -9.49 -8.17 -10.10
CA PHE A 81 -9.55 -8.42 -11.55
C PHE A 81 -10.75 -9.28 -11.99
N ASP A 82 -11.21 -10.18 -11.12
CA ASP A 82 -12.38 -11.03 -11.35
C ASP A 82 -13.72 -10.36 -11.00
N GLY A 83 -13.68 -9.09 -10.56
CA GLY A 83 -14.85 -8.31 -10.18
C GLY A 83 -15.26 -8.45 -8.71
N GLU A 84 -14.52 -9.18 -7.88
CA GLU A 84 -14.79 -9.26 -6.44
C GLU A 84 -14.53 -7.90 -5.76
N ALA A 85 -15.47 -7.46 -4.93
CA ALA A 85 -15.30 -6.27 -4.11
C ALA A 85 -14.42 -6.58 -2.89
N LEU A 86 -13.33 -5.82 -2.73
CA LEU A 86 -12.41 -5.90 -1.60
C LEU A 86 -12.63 -4.72 -0.67
N ALA A 87 -12.53 -4.93 0.64
CA ALA A 87 -12.69 -3.88 1.64
C ALA A 87 -11.79 -4.12 2.85
N HIS A 88 -11.17 -3.05 3.36
CA HIS A 88 -10.48 -3.06 4.65
C HIS A 88 -10.94 -1.89 5.52
N ASP A 89 -11.41 -2.23 6.72
CA ASP A 89 -11.65 -1.27 7.81
C ASP A 89 -10.42 -1.21 8.71
N VAL A 90 -9.78 -0.05 8.78
CA VAL A 90 -8.62 0.17 9.65
C VAL A 90 -8.98 1.20 10.71
N PRO A 91 -8.99 0.84 12.01
CA PRO A 91 -9.21 1.79 13.10
C PRO A 91 -8.15 2.89 13.07
N TRP A 92 -8.54 4.15 13.31
CA TRP A 92 -7.60 5.26 13.31
C TRP A 92 -6.51 5.14 14.38
N GLY A 93 -6.86 4.55 15.53
CA GLY A 93 -5.96 4.49 16.68
C GLY A 93 -5.46 5.88 17.06
N THR A 94 -4.15 6.01 17.27
CA THR A 94 -3.51 7.30 17.60
C THR A 94 -3.01 8.07 16.38
N ASP A 95 -3.01 7.47 15.18
CA ASP A 95 -2.56 8.10 13.94
C ASP A 95 -3.53 7.77 12.78
N PRO A 96 -4.59 8.58 12.61
CA PRO A 96 -5.55 8.43 11.51
C PRO A 96 -4.89 8.46 10.12
N THR A 97 -3.76 9.16 9.99
CA THR A 97 -3.05 9.29 8.70
C THR A 97 -2.34 7.98 8.36
N ALA A 98 -1.67 7.36 9.33
CA ALA A 98 -1.08 6.04 9.16
C ALA A 98 -2.14 4.95 8.91
N ALA A 99 -3.29 5.04 9.59
CA ALA A 99 -4.42 4.13 9.35
C ALA A 99 -4.91 4.21 7.89
N THR A 100 -5.08 5.42 7.35
CA THR A 100 -5.49 5.64 5.95
C THR A 100 -4.49 5.05 4.97
N ARG A 101 -3.19 5.34 5.15
CA ARG A 101 -2.14 4.76 4.31
C ARG A 101 -2.14 3.24 4.36
N ARG A 102 -2.28 2.65 5.56
CA ARG A 102 -2.31 1.20 5.73
C ARG A 102 -3.52 0.56 5.07
N ALA A 103 -4.71 1.16 5.19
CA ALA A 103 -5.92 0.65 4.54
C ALA A 103 -5.78 0.59 3.01
N ILE A 104 -5.22 1.65 2.40
CA ILE A 104 -4.93 1.69 0.96
C ILE A 104 -4.00 0.55 0.56
N VAL A 105 -2.88 0.39 1.28
CA VAL A 105 -1.89 -0.64 0.95
C VAL A 105 -2.44 -2.06 1.13
N LEU A 106 -3.31 -2.28 2.13
CA LEU A 106 -3.98 -3.57 2.35
C LEU A 106 -4.90 -3.94 1.17
N VAL A 107 -5.77 -3.02 0.74
CA VAL A 107 -6.64 -3.26 -0.42
C VAL A 107 -5.81 -3.46 -1.69
N ALA A 108 -4.78 -2.64 -1.91
CA ALA A 108 -3.87 -2.80 -3.05
C ALA A 108 -3.23 -4.18 -3.09
N ALA A 109 -2.81 -4.68 -1.92
CA ALA A 109 -2.16 -5.98 -1.84
C ALA A 109 -3.13 -7.13 -2.13
N ASP A 110 -4.40 -7.01 -1.75
CA ASP A 110 -5.42 -8.03 -2.03
C ASP A 110 -5.86 -8.04 -3.50
N MET A 111 -5.83 -6.88 -4.19
CA MET A 111 -6.08 -6.78 -5.64
C MET A 111 -5.00 -7.48 -6.50
N ALA A 112 -3.84 -7.81 -5.91
CA ALA A 112 -2.75 -8.50 -6.61
C ALA A 112 -2.87 -10.03 -6.61
N ASN A 113 -3.92 -10.58 -5.99
CA ASN A 113 -4.17 -12.03 -5.90
C ASN A 113 -4.92 -12.57 -7.12
#